data_AF-A0A7S0TKM0-F1
#
_entry.id   AF-A0A7S0TKM0-F1
#
_cell.length_a   1.000
_cell.length_b   1.000
_cell.length_c   1.000
_cell.angle_alpha   90.00
_cell.angle_beta   90.00
_cell.angle_gamma   90.00
#
_symmetry.space_group_name_H-M   'P 1'
#
loop_
_entity.id
_entity.type
_entity.pdbx_description
1 polymer ?
#
loop_
_entity_poly.entity_id
_entity_poly.type
_entity_poly.pdbx_seq_one_letter_code
_entity_poly.pdbx_strand_id
1 'polypeptide(L)'
;MDGVPVAVKETVDVKGYFNNQGTRFLAGITGRSERDCISVARLKQAGAIIVGMTCMHEIGMGVSGCNIQDGGAHRNPHSLGHYAGGSSSGSASAVASGIVPIAVG
;
A
#
# COMPACT_ATOMS: atom_id res chain seq x y z
N MET A 1 0.70 16.99 -10.42
CA MET A 1 1.30 16.06 -9.44
C MET A 1 2.80 15.94 -9.65
N ASP A 2 3.43 16.86 -10.38
CA ASP A 2 4.83 16.73 -10.79
C ASP A 2 5.77 16.64 -9.58
N GLY A 3 6.58 15.59 -9.54
CA GLY A 3 7.53 15.31 -8.46
C GLY A 3 6.93 14.85 -7.13
N VAL A 4 5.59 14.73 -7.02
CA VAL A 4 4.94 14.35 -5.75
C VAL A 4 5.13 12.85 -5.49
N PRO A 5 5.77 12.44 -4.36
CA PRO A 5 5.92 11.04 -4.03
C PRO A 5 4.59 10.46 -3.55
N VAL A 6 4.23 9.28 -4.06
CA VAL A 6 2.97 8.59 -3.76
C VAL A 6 3.26 7.14 -3.42
N ALA A 7 2.70 6.67 -2.30
CA ALA A 7 2.68 5.24 -1.98
C ALA A 7 1.35 4.60 -2.44
N VAL A 8 1.36 3.31 -2.76
CA VAL A 8 0.18 2.62 -3.30
C VAL A 8 -0.05 1.31 -2.56
N LYS A 9 -1.27 1.06 -2.10
CA LYS A 9 -1.63 -0.19 -1.45
C LYS A 9 -1.40 -1.39 -2.37
N GLU A 10 -0.86 -2.47 -1.83
CA GLU A 10 -0.49 -3.68 -2.57
C GLU A 10 -1.66 -4.49 -3.16
N THR A 11 -2.90 -4.01 -3.04
CA THR A 11 -4.09 -4.50 -3.78
C THR A 11 -4.19 -3.91 -5.19
N VAL A 12 -3.50 -2.79 -5.42
CA VAL A 12 -3.59 -1.99 -6.64
C VAL A 12 -2.45 -2.35 -7.58
N ASP A 13 -2.78 -2.68 -8.83
CA ASP A 13 -1.76 -2.98 -9.84
C ASP A 13 -0.90 -1.75 -10.15
N VAL A 14 0.41 -1.91 -9.94
CA VAL A 14 1.44 -0.96 -10.36
C VAL A 14 2.45 -1.74 -11.20
N LYS A 15 2.70 -1.28 -12.42
CA LYS A 15 3.64 -1.93 -13.34
C LYS A 15 5.00 -2.13 -12.67
N GLY A 16 5.46 -3.37 -12.63
CA GLY A 16 6.75 -3.77 -12.07
C GLY A 16 6.75 -4.06 -10.56
N TYR A 17 5.63 -3.88 -9.87
CA TYR A 17 5.44 -4.28 -8.47
C TYR A 17 4.56 -5.53 -8.36
N PHE A 18 4.63 -6.20 -7.22
CA PHE A 18 3.73 -7.31 -6.92
C PHE A 18 2.38 -6.81 -6.41
N ASN A 19 1.31 -7.46 -6.85
CA ASN A 19 -0.03 -7.34 -6.26
C ASN A 19 -0.28 -8.56 -5.38
N ASN A 20 0.10 -8.44 -4.10
CA ASN A 20 0.06 -9.55 -3.16
C ASN A 20 -1.30 -9.65 -2.45
N GLN A 21 -2.11 -8.59 -2.49
CA GLN A 21 -3.33 -8.46 -1.69
C GLN A 21 -3.09 -8.70 -0.18
N GLY A 22 -1.90 -8.41 0.35
CA GLY A 22 -1.51 -8.74 1.73
C GLY A 22 -1.37 -10.25 1.99
N THR A 23 -1.28 -11.09 0.96
CA THR A 23 -1.07 -12.54 1.09
C THR A 23 0.36 -12.89 0.67
N ARG A 24 0.98 -13.89 1.31
CA ARG A 24 2.21 -14.52 0.77
C ARG A 24 1.93 -15.48 -0.38
N PHE A 25 0.72 -16.02 -0.44
CA PHE A 25 0.32 -17.01 -1.43
C PHE A 25 0.26 -16.42 -2.85
N LEU A 26 -0.41 -15.27 -3.03
CA LEU A 26 -0.56 -14.67 -4.36
C LEU A 26 0.76 -14.18 -4.93
N ALA A 27 1.68 -13.69 -4.08
CA ALA A 27 3.02 -13.27 -4.48
C ALA A 27 3.76 -14.35 -5.29
N GLY A 28 3.56 -15.63 -4.94
CA GLY A 28 4.18 -16.77 -5.60
C GLY A 28 3.48 -17.22 -6.90
N ILE A 29 2.29 -16.68 -7.20
CA ILE A 29 1.45 -17.13 -8.33
C ILE A 29 1.36 -16.07 -9.42
N THR A 30 1.08 -14.82 -9.05
CA THR A 30 0.68 -13.78 -10.01
C THR A 30 1.87 -13.01 -10.59
N GLY A 31 3.04 -13.08 -9.97
CA GLY A 31 4.21 -12.33 -10.40
C GLY A 31 4.04 -10.82 -10.24
N ARG A 32 4.84 -10.04 -10.97
CA ARG A 32 4.75 -8.58 -10.98
C ARG A 32 3.67 -8.13 -11.97
N SER A 33 2.88 -7.12 -11.60
CA SER A 33 1.87 -6.54 -12.48
C SER A 33 2.53 -5.97 -13.74
N GLU A 34 1.98 -6.31 -14.90
CA GLU A 34 2.50 -5.86 -16.20
C GLU A 34 2.05 -4.45 -16.58
N ARG A 35 0.98 -3.96 -15.93
CA ARG A 35 0.30 -2.72 -16.23
C ARG A 35 -0.06 -1.98 -14.95
N ASP A 36 -0.11 -0.66 -15.03
CA ASP A 36 -0.70 0.17 -13.99
C ASP A 36 -2.23 0.07 -14.06
N CYS A 37 -2.90 0.08 -12.91
CA CYS A 37 -4.34 0.35 -12.89
C CYS A 37 -4.63 1.80 -13.33
N ILE A 38 -5.89 2.11 -13.62
CA ILE A 38 -6.29 3.43 -14.16
C ILE A 38 -5.91 4.58 -13.21
N SER A 39 -6.10 4.43 -11.90
CA SER A 39 -5.77 5.50 -10.94
C SER A 39 -4.28 5.77 -10.86
N VAL A 40 -3.45 4.72 -10.85
CA VAL A 40 -1.99 4.83 -10.86
C VAL A 40 -1.48 5.41 -12.18
N ALA A 41 -2.04 4.97 -13.31
CA ALA A 41 -1.69 5.50 -14.62
C ALA A 41 -1.97 7.01 -14.70
N ARG A 42 -3.12 7.47 -14.18
CA ARG A 42 -3.46 8.90 -14.11
C ARG A 42 -2.55 9.70 -13.19
N LEU A 43 -2.17 9.14 -12.04
CA LEU A 43 -1.22 9.77 -11.12
C LEU A 43 0.15 9.96 -11.79
N LYS A 44 0.67 8.91 -12.42
CA LYS A 44 1.94 8.96 -13.18
C LYS A 44 1.87 9.96 -14.34
N GLN A 45 0.77 9.97 -15.11
CA GLN A 45 0.55 10.93 -16.20
C GLN A 45 0.53 12.39 -15.69
N ALA A 46 0.03 12.62 -14.47
CA ALA A 46 0.04 13.93 -13.83
C ALA A 46 1.41 14.31 -13.21
N GLY A 47 2.43 13.45 -13.34
CA GLY A 47 3.80 13.66 -12.86
C GLY A 47 4.12 13.07 -11.48
N ALA A 48 3.21 12.29 -10.89
CA ALA A 48 3.47 11.66 -9.58
C ALA A 48 4.55 10.58 -9.68
N ILE A 49 5.35 10.44 -8.62
CA ILE A 49 6.38 9.41 -8.49
C ILE A 49 5.87 8.32 -7.54
N ILE A 50 5.62 7.11 -8.06
CA ILE A 50 5.26 5.97 -7.19
C ILE A 50 6.53 5.46 -6.51
N VAL A 51 6.63 5.67 -5.19
CA VAL A 51 7.84 5.36 -4.40
C VAL A 51 7.82 3.98 -3.77
N GLY A 52 6.68 3.31 -3.73
CA GLY A 52 6.59 1.96 -3.21
C GLY A 52 5.17 1.48 -2.96
N MET A 53 5.08 0.21 -2.58
CA MET A 53 3.83 -0.44 -2.17
C MET A 53 3.65 -0.37 -0.66
N THR A 54 2.41 -0.23 -0.19
CA THR A 54 2.09 -0.22 1.23
C THR A 54 1.34 -1.49 1.63
N CYS A 55 1.75 -2.03 2.77
CA CYS A 55 1.14 -3.21 3.35
C CYS A 55 -0.33 -2.99 3.71
N MET A 56 -1.08 -4.08 3.76
CA MET A 56 -2.51 -4.07 4.08
C MET A 56 -2.91 -5.23 4.98
N HIS A 57 -4.18 -5.26 5.37
CA HIS A 57 -4.76 -6.49 5.89
C HIS A 57 -5.08 -7.46 4.74
N GLU A 58 -4.87 -8.76 4.98
CA GLU A 58 -4.97 -9.81 3.96
C GLU A 58 -6.33 -9.78 3.24
N ILE A 59 -6.28 -9.73 1.90
CA ILE A 59 -7.41 -9.66 0.96
C ILE A 59 -8.32 -8.44 1.22
N GLY A 60 -7.82 -7.44 1.95
CA GLY A 60 -8.56 -6.25 2.31
C GLY A 60 -9.61 -6.50 3.40
N MET A 61 -9.62 -7.69 4.02
CA MET A 61 -10.67 -8.15 4.91
C MET A 61 -10.36 -7.87 6.38
N GLY A 62 -10.62 -6.63 6.79
CA GLY A 62 -10.72 -6.22 8.20
C GLY A 62 -10.06 -4.88 8.51
N VAL A 63 -10.20 -4.45 9.75
CA VAL A 63 -10.11 -3.03 10.12
C VAL A 63 -8.99 -2.68 11.10
N SER A 64 -8.21 -3.66 11.57
CA SER A 64 -7.09 -3.41 12.50
C SER A 64 -5.76 -3.16 11.80
N GLY A 65 -5.60 -3.64 10.56
CA GLY A 65 -4.31 -3.64 9.89
C GLY A 65 -3.34 -4.69 10.45
N CYS A 66 -3.83 -5.70 11.18
CA CYS A 66 -3.01 -6.78 11.69
C CYS A 66 -2.83 -7.88 10.64
N ASN A 67 -1.70 -7.93 9.95
CA ASN A 67 -1.43 -8.93 8.94
C ASN A 67 -0.25 -9.83 9.33
N ILE A 68 -0.52 -11.09 9.67
CA ILE A 68 0.53 -12.06 10.02
C ILE A 68 1.50 -12.32 8.86
N GLN A 69 1.06 -12.12 7.62
CA GLN A 69 1.88 -12.33 6.42
C GLN A 69 2.99 -11.27 6.32
N ASP A 70 2.75 -10.09 6.87
CA ASP A 70 3.64 -8.91 6.81
C ASP A 70 4.34 -8.63 8.15
N GLY A 71 4.40 -9.62 9.04
CA GLY A 71 5.07 -9.48 10.35
C GLY A 71 4.18 -8.93 11.47
N GLY A 72 2.86 -8.90 11.28
CA GLY A 72 1.87 -8.65 12.33
C GLY A 72 1.17 -7.30 12.23
N ALA A 73 1.01 -6.63 13.37
CA ALA A 73 0.25 -5.38 13.48
C ALA A 73 1.01 -4.19 12.89
N HIS A 74 0.42 -3.54 11.88
CA HIS A 74 0.83 -2.22 11.44
C HIS A 74 0.48 -1.19 12.53
N ARG A 75 1.51 -0.52 13.05
CA ARG A 75 1.39 0.36 14.22
C ARG A 75 0.94 1.76 13.82
N ASN A 76 0.11 2.35 14.67
CA ASN A 76 -0.28 3.75 14.56
C ASN A 76 0.94 4.64 14.87
N PRO A 77 1.38 5.52 13.96
CA PRO A 77 2.58 6.34 14.18
C PRO A 77 2.42 7.39 15.28
N HIS A 78 1.19 7.74 15.65
CA HIS A 78 0.93 8.65 16.78
C HIS A 78 0.86 7.92 18.12
N SER A 79 0.73 6.59 18.13
CA SER A 79 0.78 5.77 19.35
C SER A 79 1.11 4.31 19.00
N LEU A 80 2.38 3.94 19.14
CA LEU A 80 2.91 2.65 18.65
C LEU A 80 2.29 1.40 19.32
N GLY A 81 1.57 1.56 20.43
CA GLY A 81 0.81 0.48 21.10
C GLY A 81 -0.58 0.22 20.50
N HIS A 82 -1.00 1.02 19.52
CA HIS A 82 -2.32 0.92 18.90
C HIS A 82 -2.24 0.49 17.43
N TYR A 83 -3.34 -0.12 16.97
CA TYR A 83 -3.56 -0.44 15.57
C TYR A 83 -3.62 0.82 14.70
N ALA A 84 -3.04 0.76 13.50
CA ALA A 84 -3.14 1.82 12.50
C ALA A 84 -4.53 1.93 11.83
N GLY A 85 -5.41 0.95 12.06
CA GLY A 85 -6.66 0.80 11.31
C GLY A 85 -6.46 -0.07 10.07
N GLY A 86 -7.47 -0.24 9.22
CA GLY A 86 -7.40 -1.15 8.09
C GLY A 86 -8.58 -1.03 7.11
N SER A 87 -8.50 -1.66 5.94
CA SER A 87 -7.38 -2.55 5.53
C SER A 87 -6.16 -1.81 4.96
N SER A 88 -6.27 -0.51 4.67
CA SER A 88 -5.20 0.31 4.07
C SER A 88 -4.23 0.87 5.11
N SER A 89 -3.80 0.00 6.03
CA SER A 89 -3.01 0.36 7.22
C SER A 89 -1.67 0.99 6.87
N GLY A 90 -0.91 0.40 5.94
CA GLY A 90 0.37 0.94 5.50
C GLY A 90 0.23 2.29 4.81
N SER A 91 -0.82 2.49 4.00
CA SER A 91 -1.11 3.76 3.33
C SER A 91 -1.35 4.87 4.34
N ALA A 92 -2.22 4.62 5.32
CA ALA A 92 -2.54 5.58 6.38
C ALA A 92 -1.31 5.89 7.26
N SER A 93 -0.57 4.86 7.69
CA SER A 93 0.64 5.06 8.49
C SER A 93 1.73 5.81 7.73
N ALA A 94 1.94 5.55 6.44
CA ALA A 94 2.96 6.23 5.64
C ALA A 94 2.68 7.74 5.52
N VAL A 95 1.40 8.12 5.33
CA VAL A 95 0.99 9.53 5.30
C VAL A 95 1.09 10.17 6.68
N ALA A 96 0.53 9.51 7.70
CA ALA A 96 0.53 10.03 9.07
C ALA A 96 1.94 10.17 9.68
N SER A 97 2.91 9.39 9.19
CA SER A 97 4.32 9.48 9.59
C SER A 97 5.12 10.51 8.78
N GLY A 98 4.53 11.12 7.75
CA GLY A 98 5.23 12.06 6.86
C GLY A 98 6.21 11.42 5.86
N ILE A 99 6.13 10.10 5.64
CA ILE A 99 6.99 9.40 4.66
C ILE A 99 6.59 9.81 3.23
N VAL A 100 5.29 9.90 2.97
CA VAL A 100 4.72 10.42 1.72
C VAL A 100 3.59 11.40 2.03
N PRO A 101 3.38 12.43 1.20
CA PRO A 101 2.25 13.35 1.35
C PRO A 101 0.91 12.71 0.93
N ILE A 102 0.93 11.72 0.02
CA ILE A 102 -0.26 11.09 -0.56
C ILE A 102 -0.05 9.58 -0.67
N ALA A 103 -1.09 8.81 -0.40
CA ALA A 103 -1.13 7.38 -0.66
C ALA A 103 -2.47 6.95 -1.28
N VAL A 104 -2.44 5.92 -2.12
CA VAL A 104 -3.64 5.20 -2.59
C VAL A 104 -3.90 4.03 -1.66
N GLY A 105 -5.13 3.95 -1.14
CA GLY A 105 -5.58 2.91 -0.20
C GLY A 105 -6.54 1.91 -0.81
#